data_AF-A0A2G9C1R4-F1
#
_entry.id   AF-A0A2G9C1R4-F1
#
_cell.length_a   1.000
_cell.length_b   1.000
_cell.length_c   1.000
_cell.angle_alpha   90.00
_cell.angle_beta   90.00
_cell.angle_gamma   90.00
#
_symmetry.space_group_name_H-M   'P 1'
#
loop_
_entity.id
_entity.type
_entity.pdbx_description
1 polymer ?
#
loop_
_entity_poly.entity_id
_entity_poly.type
_entity_poly.pdbx_seq_one_letter_code
_entity_poly.pdbx_strand_id
1 'polypeptide(L)' 'MSFASPFPDVTIPPVSVHDFLFAGLDDADAGRVALVDSRTGAETTYGELIGRIEEFAGALAARGIGV' A
#
# COMPACT_ATOMS: atom_id res chain seq x y z
N MET A 1 -34.48 12.51 8.63
CA MET A 1 -34.51 12.10 7.21
C MET A 1 -33.08 11.76 6.83
N SER A 2 -32.78 10.52 6.43
CA SER A 2 -31.43 10.09 6.05
C SER A 2 -31.24 10.20 4.55
N PHE A 3 -30.13 10.77 4.13
CA PHE A 3 -29.72 10.83 2.73
C PHE A 3 -28.64 9.78 2.51
N ALA A 4 -28.84 8.91 1.52
CA ALA A 4 -27.87 7.89 1.13
C ALA A 4 -27.02 8.37 -0.04
N SER A 5 -25.87 7.71 -0.23
CA SER A 5 -25.02 7.92 -1.41
C SER A 5 -25.81 7.71 -2.72
N PRO A 6 -25.60 8.55 -3.74
CA PRO A 6 -26.18 8.32 -5.07
C PRO A 6 -25.43 7.21 -5.85
N PHE A 7 -24.27 6.77 -5.37
CA PHE A 7 -23.47 5.73 -5.99
C PHE A 7 -23.87 4.34 -5.47
N PRO A 8 -23.77 3.29 -6.31
CA PRO A 8 -24.01 1.92 -5.89
C PRO A 8 -23.11 1.49 -4.74
N ASP A 9 -23.57 0.49 -3.98
CA ASP A 9 -22.76 -0.17 -2.98
C ASP A 9 -21.51 -0.79 -3.60
N VAL A 10 -20.38 -0.59 -2.95
CA VAL A 10 -19.09 -1.16 -3.37
C VAL A 10 -18.85 -2.49 -2.66
N THR A 11 -18.35 -3.48 -3.40
CA THR A 11 -17.91 -4.74 -2.80
C THR A 11 -16.56 -4.53 -2.14
N ILE A 12 -16.45 -4.87 -0.84
CA ILE A 12 -15.19 -4.81 -0.11
C ILE A 12 -14.57 -6.22 -0.13
N PRO A 13 -13.43 -6.42 -0.82
CA PRO A 13 -12.80 -7.73 -0.88
C PRO A 13 -12.22 -8.13 0.49
N PRO A 14 -12.30 -9.42 0.88
CA PRO A 14 -11.77 -9.91 2.14
C PRO A 14 -10.26 -10.20 2.05
N VAL A 15 -9.48 -9.20 1.66
CA VAL A 15 -8.01 -9.25 1.54
C VAL A 15 -7.38 -8.25 2.49
N SER A 16 -6.08 -8.41 2.76
CA SER A 16 -5.36 -7.41 3.54
C SER A 16 -5.29 -6.08 2.77
N VAL A 17 -5.19 -4.96 3.48
CA VAL A 17 -4.99 -3.65 2.83
C VAL A 17 -3.72 -3.63 2.00
N HIS A 18 -2.67 -4.32 2.46
CA HIS A 18 -1.42 -4.45 1.71
C HIS A 18 -1.66 -5.13 0.36
N ASP A 19 -2.33 -6.29 0.35
CA ASP A 19 -2.61 -7.01 -0.89
C ASP A 19 -3.56 -6.23 -1.80
N PHE A 20 -4.58 -5.58 -1.23
CA PHE A 20 -5.49 -4.74 -1.99
C PHE A 20 -4.76 -3.62 -2.75
N LEU A 21 -3.73 -3.03 -2.14
CA LEU A 21 -2.98 -1.92 -2.72
C LEU A 21 -1.89 -2.39 -3.70
N PHE A 22 -1.21 -3.49 -3.41
CA PHE A 22 0.06 -3.81 -4.06
C PHE A 22 0.07 -5.11 -4.85
N ALA A 23 -0.88 -6.03 -4.67
CA ALA A 23 -0.85 -7.34 -5.33
C ALA A 23 -1.00 -7.28 -6.87
N GLY A 24 -1.51 -6.17 -7.40
CA GLY A 24 -1.66 -5.94 -8.84
C GLY A 24 -0.51 -5.21 -9.51
N LEU A 25 0.54 -4.83 -8.77
CA LEU A 25 1.68 -4.12 -9.32
C LEU A 25 2.64 -5.10 -10.01
N ASP A 26 3.17 -4.69 -11.15
CA ASP A 26 4.16 -5.47 -11.90
C ASP A 26 5.53 -4.76 -11.98
N ASP A 27 6.48 -5.38 -12.68
CA ASP A 27 7.83 -4.83 -12.84
C ASP A 27 7.83 -3.46 -13.55
N ALA A 28 6.83 -3.16 -14.38
CA ALA A 28 6.72 -1.87 -15.04
C ALA A 28 6.28 -0.77 -14.05
N ASP A 29 5.58 -1.15 -12.98
CA ASP A 29 5.21 -0.22 -11.92
C ASP A 29 6.34 0.09 -10.94
N ALA A 30 7.32 -0.80 -10.80
CA ALA A 30 8.37 -0.69 -9.80
C ALA A 30 9.15 0.64 -9.87
N GLY A 31 9.35 1.18 -11.08
CA GLY A 31 10.04 2.45 -11.31
C GLY A 31 9.19 3.71 -11.14
N ARG A 32 7.87 3.59 -10.97
CA ARG A 32 6.97 4.74 -10.79
C ARG A 32 7.17 5.36 -9.42
N VAL A 33 7.12 6.69 -9.33
CA VAL A 33 7.18 7.41 -8.05
C VAL A 33 5.90 7.18 -7.27
N ALA A 34 6.02 6.62 -6.06
CA ALA A 34 4.92 6.36 -5.14
C ALA A 34 4.75 7.47 -4.10
N LEU A 35 5.87 8.08 -3.68
CA LEU A 35 5.90 9.12 -2.66
C LEU A 35 6.92 10.19 -3.03
N VAL A 36 6.54 11.45 -2.81
CA VAL A 36 7.44 12.60 -2.90
C VAL A 36 7.43 13.32 -1.55
N ASP A 37 8.59 13.44 -0.91
CA ASP A 37 8.76 14.26 0.28
C ASP A 37 8.79 15.74 -0.15
N SER A 38 7.78 16.52 0.23
CA SER A 38 7.62 17.91 -0.20
C SER A 38 8.66 18.87 0.35
N ARG A 39 9.37 18.51 1.44
CA ARG A 39 10.37 19.35 2.08
C ARG A 39 11.74 19.17 1.44
N THR A 40 12.07 17.95 1.04
CA THR A 40 13.41 17.58 0.51
C THR A 40 13.39 17.35 -1.00
N GLY A 41 12.22 17.13 -1.60
CA GLY A 41 12.09 16.70 -2.99
C GLY A 41 12.50 15.24 -3.22
N ALA A 42 12.75 14.47 -2.16
CA ALA A 42 13.14 13.08 -2.30
C ALA A 42 11.96 12.26 -2.85
N GLU A 43 12.21 11.53 -3.93
CA GLU A 43 11.26 10.60 -4.52
C GLU A 43 11.52 9.19 -3.97
N THR A 44 10.46 8.43 -3.76
CA THR A 44 10.52 7.01 -3.44
C THR A 44 9.66 6.27 -4.44
N THR A 45 10.23 5.29 -5.13
CA THR A 45 9.50 4.49 -6.12
C THR A 45 8.61 3.44 -5.46
N TYR A 46 7.67 2.87 -6.21
CA TYR A 46 6.86 1.74 -5.72
C TYR A 46 7.74 0.56 -5.29
N GLY A 47 8.78 0.22 -6.06
CA GLY A 47 9.70 -0.86 -5.71
C GLY A 47 10.44 -0.59 -4.39
N GLU A 48 10.95 0.63 -4.21
CA GLU A 48 11.61 1.02 -2.96
C GLU A 48 10.65 1.04 -1.77
N LEU A 49 9.42 1.51 -1.98
CA LEU A 49 8.40 1.56 -0.94
C LEU A 49 8.02 0.15 -0.46
N ILE A 50 7.71 -0.75 -1.39
CA ILE A 50 7.30 -2.13 -1.08
C ILE A 50 8.45 -2.87 -0.37
N GLY A 51 9.68 -2.76 -0.89
CA GLY A 51 10.84 -3.37 -0.25
C GLY A 51 11.01 -2.92 1.20
N ARG A 52 10.89 -1.62 1.48
CA ARG A 52 10.96 -1.10 2.86
C ARG A 52 9.81 -1.59 3.74
N ILE A 53 8.60 -1.73 3.19
CA ILE A 53 7.44 -2.28 3.93
C ILE A 53 7.70 -3.73 4.31
N GLU A 54 8.15 -4.56 3.37
CA GLU A 54 8.45 -5.98 3.59
C GLU A 54 9.59 -6.18 4.58
N GLU A 55 10.66 -5.38 4.47
CA GLU A 55 11.77 -5.37 5.44
C GLU A 55 11.28 -5.05 6.85
N PHE A 56 10.45 -4.02 6.99
CA PHE A 56 9.88 -3.63 8.28
C PHE A 56 8.95 -4.72 8.85
N ALA A 57 8.07 -5.28 8.03
CA ALA A 57 7.19 -6.38 8.41
C ALA A 57 8.00 -7.62 8.83
N GLY A 58 9.05 -7.97 8.09
CA GLY A 58 9.97 -9.06 8.44
C GLY A 58 10.67 -8.83 9.78
N ALA A 59 11.09 -7.59 10.06
CA ALA A 59 11.71 -7.24 11.34
C ALA A 59 10.72 -7.33 12.53
N LEU A 60 9.45 -7.04 12.31
CA LEU A 60 8.38 -7.25 13.30
C LEU A 60 8.09 -8.74 13.51
N ALA A 61 8.01 -9.51 12.42
CA ALA A 61 7.79 -10.96 12.48
C ALA A 61 8.91 -11.66 13.26
N ALA A 62 10.16 -11.26 13.07
CA ALA A 62 11.31 -11.76 13.83
C ALA A 62 11.22 -11.48 15.35
N ARG A 63 10.38 -10.52 15.77
CA ARG A 63 10.09 -10.20 17.18
C ARG A 63 8.81 -10.87 17.70
N GLY A 64 8.21 -11.76 16.90
CA GLY A 64 6.94 -12.43 17.24
C GLY A 64 5.72 -11.53 17.10
N ILE A 65 5.81 -10.44 16.34
CA ILE A 65 4.70 -9.53 16.08
C ILE A 65 4.15 -9.81 14.68
N GLY A 66 2.90 -10.26 14.61
CA GLY A 66 2.18 -10.58 13.37
C GLY A 66 0.71 -10.93 13.67
N VAL A 67 -0.11 -11.01 12.63
CA VAL A 67 -1.52 -11.46 12.70
C VAL A 67 -1.68 -12.84 12.08
#